data_AF-C2BFT3-F1
#
_entry.id   AF-C2BFT3-F1
#
_cell.length_a   1.000
_cell.length_b   1.000
_cell.length_c   1.000
_cell.angle_alpha   90.00
_cell.angle_beta   90.00
_cell.angle_gamma   90.00
#
_symmetry.space_group_name_H-M   'P 1'
#
loop_
_entity.id
_entity.type
_entity.pdbx_description
1 polymer ?
#
loop_
_entity_poly.entity_id
_entity_poly.type
_entity_poly.pdbx_seq_one_letter_code
_entity_poly.pdbx_strand_id
1 'polypeptide(L)'
;MTDNAYNGLEWLKKLGTEFEDKIIQGAGSLYPRTHQAVKPNGTGLIEAYEENLKYKEDYKLLTETTAKKILMDGDKVSGVVCENHDGSELKIKANKAVIISTGGFAKNADMVVEYKDAEK
;
A
#
# COMPACT_ATOMS: atom_id res chain seq x y z
N MET A 1 -10.42 13.84 0.16
CA MET A 1 -9.13 13.33 -0.39
C MET A 1 -8.39 14.37 -1.25
N THR A 2 -9.02 15.49 -1.61
CA THR A 2 -8.42 16.52 -2.49
C THR A 2 -7.32 17.35 -1.83
N ASP A 3 -7.43 17.60 -0.52
CA ASP A 3 -6.65 18.66 0.15
C ASP A 3 -5.15 18.36 0.21
N ASN A 4 -4.77 17.07 0.22
CA ASN A 4 -3.38 16.63 0.28
C ASN A 4 -2.82 16.12 -1.06
N ALA A 5 -3.59 16.22 -2.16
CA ALA A 5 -3.18 15.64 -3.45
C ALA A 5 -1.87 16.26 -3.98
N TYR A 6 -1.76 17.59 -3.96
CA TYR A 6 -0.55 18.28 -4.44
C TYR A 6 0.66 18.03 -3.53
N ASN A 7 0.47 18.09 -2.21
CA ASN A 7 1.52 17.76 -1.25
C ASN A 7 2.03 16.32 -1.41
N GLY A 8 1.12 15.37 -1.72
CA GLY A 8 1.48 13.99 -2.03
C GLY A 8 2.30 13.86 -3.31
N LEU A 9 1.94 14.58 -4.37
CA LEU A 9 2.73 14.62 -5.61
C LEU A 9 4.15 15.14 -5.35
N GLU A 10 4.27 16.27 -4.66
CA GLU A 10 5.57 16.89 -4.35
C GLU A 10 6.41 16.00 -3.42
N TRP A 11 5.78 15.27 -2.50
CA TRP A 11 6.47 14.29 -1.68
C TRP A 11 7.01 13.11 -2.50
N LEU A 12 6.23 12.55 -3.43
CA LEU A 12 6.69 11.49 -4.32
C LEU A 12 7.85 11.93 -5.21
N LYS A 13 7.81 13.16 -5.76
CA LYS A 13 8.93 13.74 -6.50
C LYS A 13 10.20 13.83 -5.64
N LYS A 14 10.08 14.29 -4.39
CA LYS A 14 11.21 14.38 -3.44
C LYS A 14 11.80 13.02 -3.10
N LEU A 15 10.99 11.96 -3.08
CA LEU A 15 11.46 10.59 -2.92
C LEU A 15 12.17 10.04 -4.16
N GLY A 16 11.98 10.66 -5.33
CA GLY A 16 12.64 10.28 -6.58
C GLY A 16 11.70 9.73 -7.65
N THR A 17 10.38 9.77 -7.46
CA THR A 17 9.45 9.41 -8.54
C THR A 17 9.40 10.53 -9.59
N GLU A 18 9.73 10.19 -10.83
CA GLU A 18 9.62 11.09 -11.98
C GLU A 18 8.21 11.05 -12.58
N PHE A 19 7.68 12.24 -12.90
CA PHE A 19 6.38 12.41 -13.54
C PHE A 19 6.54 13.15 -14.86
N GLU A 20 5.69 12.81 -15.83
CA GLU A 20 5.59 13.51 -17.10
C GLU A 20 5.18 14.98 -16.88
N ASP A 21 5.76 15.88 -17.67
CA ASP A 21 5.40 17.31 -17.66
C ASP A 21 3.95 17.53 -18.13
N LYS A 22 3.49 16.67 -19.04
CA LYS A 22 2.14 16.75 -19.60
C LYS A 22 1.10 16.20 -18.62
N ILE A 23 0.28 17.09 -18.07
CA ILE A 23 -0.90 16.73 -17.28
C ILE A 23 -2.04 16.31 -18.20
N ILE A 24 -2.65 15.15 -17.94
CA ILE A 24 -3.76 14.64 -18.75
C ILE A 24 -5.10 14.72 -18.01
N GLN A 25 -6.19 14.61 -18.78
CA GLN A 25 -7.55 14.52 -18.25
C GLN A 25 -7.91 13.06 -17.98
N GLY A 26 -8.04 12.71 -16.71
CA GLY A 26 -8.56 11.40 -16.32
C GLY A 26 -10.05 11.26 -16.62
N ALA A 27 -10.51 10.03 -16.85
CA ALA A 27 -11.93 9.75 -17.05
C ALA A 27 -12.79 10.29 -15.90
N GLY A 28 -13.92 10.93 -16.22
CA GLY A 28 -14.80 11.58 -15.23
C GLY A 28 -14.28 12.91 -14.65
N SER A 29 -13.13 13.41 -15.10
CA SER A 29 -12.57 14.69 -14.64
C SER A 29 -13.09 15.87 -15.45
N LEU A 30 -13.53 16.95 -14.78
CA LEU A 30 -13.91 18.22 -15.45
C LEU A 30 -12.71 18.97 -16.08
N TYR A 31 -11.51 18.77 -15.53
CA TYR A 31 -10.27 19.43 -15.97
C TYR A 31 -9.07 18.48 -15.90
N PRO A 32 -7.99 18.69 -16.69
CA PRO A 32 -6.74 17.93 -16.59
C PRO A 32 -6.13 18.00 -15.19
N ARG A 33 -5.89 16.84 -14.58
CA ARG A 33 -5.34 16.73 -13.21
C ARG A 33 -4.63 15.41 -12.92
N THR A 34 -4.43 14.57 -13.94
CA THR A 34 -3.80 13.26 -13.78
C THR A 34 -2.32 13.41 -14.12
N HIS A 35 -1.47 13.29 -13.09
CA HIS A 35 -0.03 13.23 -13.21
C HIS A 35 0.38 11.77 -13.44
N GLN A 36 1.10 11.51 -14.54
CA GLN A 36 1.55 10.16 -14.87
C GLN A 36 3.02 10.01 -14.49
N ALA A 37 3.36 8.94 -13.79
CA ALA A 37 4.76 8.58 -13.60
C ALA A 37 5.37 8.20 -14.97
N VAL A 38 6.63 8.59 -15.20
CA VAL A 38 7.36 8.26 -16.45
C VAL A 38 7.48 6.74 -16.61
N LYS A 39 7.74 6.04 -15.49
CA LYS A 39 7.81 4.58 -15.48
C LYS A 39 6.42 3.95 -15.52
N PRO A 40 6.21 2.90 -16.35
CA PRO A 40 4.89 2.29 -16.55
C PRO A 40 4.42 1.51 -15.32
N ASN A 41 3.12 1.21 -15.27
CA ASN A 41 2.52 0.30 -14.29
C ASN A 41 2.79 0.66 -12.80
N GLY A 42 3.10 1.93 -12.52
CA GLY A 42 3.37 2.41 -11.17
C GLY A 42 4.73 1.99 -10.59
N THR A 43 5.62 1.37 -11.37
CA THR A 43 6.90 0.87 -10.85
C THR A 43 7.80 1.98 -10.30
N GLY A 44 7.78 3.16 -10.92
CA GLY A 44 8.56 4.31 -10.43
C GLY A 44 8.18 4.82 -9.04
N LEU A 45 6.98 4.51 -8.55
CA LEU A 45 6.60 4.81 -7.16
C LEU A 45 7.23 3.79 -6.20
N ILE A 46 7.16 2.50 -6.56
CA ILE A 46 7.69 1.41 -5.74
C ILE A 46 9.21 1.52 -5.61
N GLU A 47 9.92 1.74 -6.72
CA GLU A 47 11.37 1.91 -6.70
C GLU A 47 11.78 3.11 -5.84
N ALA A 48 11.07 4.24 -5.92
CA ALA A 48 11.36 5.40 -5.07
C ALA A 48 11.25 5.05 -3.58
N TYR A 49 10.25 4.26 -3.18
CA TYR A 49 10.17 3.77 -1.80
C TYR A 49 11.31 2.82 -1.44
N GLU A 50 11.60 1.82 -2.29
CA GLU A 50 12.66 0.85 -2.05
C GLU A 50 14.03 1.52 -1.91
N GLU A 51 14.35 2.48 -2.79
CA GLU A 51 15.60 3.23 -2.76
C GLU A 51 15.77 4.04 -1.46
N ASN A 52 14.68 4.60 -0.92
CA ASN A 52 14.71 5.36 0.33
C ASN A 52 14.74 4.48 1.59
N LEU A 53 14.34 3.20 1.47
CA LEU A 53 14.22 2.27 2.61
C LEU A 53 15.36 1.25 2.69
N LYS A 54 16.01 0.89 1.59
CA LYS A 54 16.98 -0.22 1.53
C LYS A 54 18.20 -0.10 2.44
N TYR A 55 18.54 1.12 2.89
CA TYR A 55 19.65 1.37 3.81
C TYR A 55 19.21 1.88 5.19
N LYS A 56 17.91 1.83 5.50
CA LYS A 56 17.37 2.24 6.80
C LYS A 56 17.57 1.12 7.82
N GLU A 57 18.37 1.39 8.85
CA GLU A 57 18.67 0.41 9.91
C GLU A 57 17.43 0.07 10.76
N ASP A 58 16.45 0.97 10.84
CA ASP A 58 15.20 0.82 11.58
C ASP A 58 14.05 0.22 10.74
N TYR A 59 14.35 -0.25 9.53
CA TYR A 59 13.40 -0.86 8.62
C TYR A 59 13.74 -2.33 8.35
N LYS A 60 12.72 -3.19 8.36
CA LYS A 60 12.86 -4.59 7.96
C LYS A 60 11.72 -4.97 7.01
N LEU A 61 12.08 -5.36 5.79
CA LEU A 61 11.17 -5.98 4.84
C LEU A 61 11.18 -7.50 5.04
N LEU A 62 10.00 -8.08 5.27
CA LEU A 62 9.79 -9.52 5.30
C LEU A 62 8.92 -9.89 4.10
N THR A 63 9.54 -10.39 3.04
CA THR A 63 8.82 -11.01 1.93
C THR A 63 8.42 -12.43 2.29
N GLU A 64 7.51 -13.03 1.52
CA GLU A 64 7.08 -14.43 1.73
C GLU A 64 6.56 -14.71 3.16
N THR A 65 6.03 -13.68 3.81
CA THR A 65 5.57 -13.69 5.20
C THR A 65 4.14 -13.15 5.22
N THR A 66 3.15 -14.04 5.27
CA THR A 66 1.74 -13.66 5.18
C THR A 66 1.17 -13.43 6.58
N ALA A 67 0.70 -12.23 6.88
CA ALA A 67 -0.03 -11.96 8.12
C ALA A 67 -1.41 -12.65 8.09
N LYS A 68 -1.68 -13.53 9.04
CA LYS A 68 -2.93 -14.34 9.13
C LYS A 68 -3.89 -13.84 10.20
N LYS A 69 -3.37 -13.27 11.29
CA LYS A 69 -4.19 -12.87 12.44
C LYS A 69 -3.61 -11.66 13.15
N ILE A 70 -4.48 -10.73 13.55
CA ILE A 70 -4.13 -9.64 14.47
C ILE A 70 -4.17 -10.17 15.90
N LEU A 71 -3.12 -9.89 16.67
CA LEU A 71 -3.04 -10.20 18.09
C LEU A 71 -3.67 -9.06 18.90
N MET A 72 -4.48 -9.44 19.89
CA MET A 72 -5.16 -8.52 20.79
C MET A 72 -4.71 -8.79 22.23
N ASP A 73 -4.63 -7.73 23.03
CA ASP A 73 -4.46 -7.73 24.49
C ASP A 73 -5.61 -6.89 25.08
N GLY A 74 -6.68 -7.58 25.52
CA GLY A 74 -7.98 -6.94 25.71
C GLY A 74 -8.46 -6.28 24.41
N ASP A 75 -8.78 -4.99 24.48
CA ASP A 75 -9.22 -4.19 23.33
C ASP A 75 -8.06 -3.57 22.53
N LYS A 76 -6.80 -3.79 22.95
CA LYS A 76 -5.62 -3.21 22.31
C LYS A 76 -4.97 -4.18 21.32
N VAL A 77 -4.67 -3.70 20.11
CA VAL A 77 -3.81 -4.43 19.16
C VAL A 77 -2.38 -4.55 19.72
N SER A 78 -1.87 -5.78 19.79
CA SER A 78 -0.55 -6.10 20.37
C SER A 78 0.44 -6.71 19.38
N GLY A 79 0.02 -7.01 18.15
CA GLY A 79 0.89 -7.56 17.12
C GLY A 79 0.15 -8.33 16.01
N VAL A 80 0.88 -9.19 15.32
CA VAL A 80 0.34 -10.09 14.28
C VAL A 80 0.96 -11.49 14.38
N VAL A 81 0.19 -12.49 13.99
CA VAL A 81 0.68 -13.83 13.66
C VAL A 81 0.81 -13.92 12.15
N CYS A 82 1.99 -14.30 11.69
CA CYS A 82 2.33 -14.50 10.30
C CYS A 82 2.66 -15.98 10.04
N GLU A 83 2.51 -16.37 8.78
CA GLU A 83 2.94 -17.65 8.24
C GLU A 83 4.03 -17.39 7.20
N ASN A 84 5.19 -18.00 7.39
CA ASN A 84 6.28 -17.98 6.41
C ASN A 84 5.97 -18.95 5.26
N HIS A 85 6.67 -18.81 4.13
CA HIS A 85 6.48 -19.69 2.97
C HIS A 85 6.71 -21.19 3.25
N ASP A 86 7.54 -21.54 4.23
CA ASP A 86 7.75 -22.92 4.67
C ASP A 86 6.63 -23.46 5.60
N GLY A 87 5.60 -22.65 5.87
CA GLY A 87 4.48 -22.96 6.76
C GLY A 87 4.78 -22.72 8.24
N SER A 88 5.98 -22.25 8.61
CA SER A 88 6.30 -21.94 9.99
C SER A 88 5.60 -20.67 10.49
N GLU A 89 5.22 -20.67 11.76
CA GLU A 89 4.57 -19.52 12.39
C GLU A 89 5.59 -18.49 12.89
N LEU A 90 5.35 -17.20 12.62
CA LEU A 90 6.10 -16.07 13.14
C LEU A 90 5.17 -15.11 13.88
N LYS A 91 5.45 -14.85 15.16
CA LYS A 91 4.73 -13.82 15.94
C LYS A 91 5.53 -12.53 15.99
N ILE A 92 4.93 -11.44 15.52
CA ILE A 92 5.53 -10.10 15.57
C ILE A 92 4.75 -9.26 16.59
N LYS A 93 5.42 -8.82 17.65
CA LYS A 93 4.83 -7.89 18.63
C LYS A 93 4.90 -6.46 18.13
N ALA A 94 3.82 -5.70 18.30
CA ALA A 94 3.74 -4.29 17.95
C ALA A 94 3.50 -3.44 19.20
N ASN A 95 4.43 -2.54 19.50
CA ASN A 95 4.35 -1.70 20.71
C ASN A 95 3.37 -0.53 20.56
N LYS A 96 3.15 -0.06 19.32
CA LYS A 96 2.35 1.13 19.02
C LYS A 96 1.09 0.80 18.24
N ALA A 97 1.24 0.23 17.05
CA ALA A 97 0.14 -0.01 16.14
C ALA A 97 0.48 -1.09 15.10
N VAL A 98 -0.56 -1.62 14.47
CA VAL A 98 -0.50 -2.39 13.21
C VAL A 98 -1.24 -1.56 12.16
N ILE A 99 -0.64 -1.36 10.99
CA ILE A 99 -1.24 -0.63 9.87
C ILE A 99 -1.61 -1.64 8.78
N ILE A 100 -2.88 -1.67 8.39
CA ILE A 100 -3.37 -2.57 7.33
C ILE A 100 -3.29 -1.84 5.99
N SER A 101 -2.43 -2.33 5.11
CA SER A 101 -2.21 -1.79 3.77
C SER A 101 -2.16 -2.91 2.72
N THR A 102 -3.07 -3.88 2.83
CA THR A 102 -3.07 -5.15 2.05
C THR A 102 -3.71 -5.05 0.67
N GLY A 103 -4.13 -3.86 0.24
CA GLY A 103 -4.86 -3.66 -1.01
C GLY A 103 -6.31 -4.15 -0.94
N GLY A 104 -6.92 -4.37 -2.11
CA GLY A 104 -8.31 -4.81 -2.25
C GLY A 104 -8.47 -6.31 -2.55
N PHE A 105 -9.73 -6.77 -2.66
CA PHE A 105 -10.07 -8.18 -2.88
C PHE A 105 -10.51 -8.51 -4.31
N ALA A 106 -10.23 -7.67 -5.30
CA ALA A 106 -10.71 -7.84 -6.69
C ALA A 106 -10.27 -9.15 -7.38
N LYS A 107 -9.26 -9.85 -6.84
CA LYS A 107 -8.82 -11.17 -7.30
C LYS A 107 -9.39 -12.35 -6.49
N ASN A 108 -10.22 -12.11 -5.48
CA ASN A 108 -10.96 -13.14 -4.78
C ASN A 108 -12.36 -13.27 -5.42
N ALA A 109 -12.53 -14.27 -6.29
CA ALA A 109 -13.76 -14.43 -7.08
C ALA A 109 -15.00 -14.64 -6.19
N ASP A 110 -14.87 -15.41 -5.11
CA ASP A 110 -15.98 -15.71 -4.21
C ASP A 110 -16.47 -14.42 -3.52
N MET A 111 -15.55 -13.64 -2.96
CA MET A 111 -15.90 -12.35 -2.35
C MET A 111 -16.45 -11.35 -3.39
N VAL A 112 -15.86 -11.30 -4.60
CA VAL A 112 -16.39 -10.43 -5.65
C VAL A 112 -17.83 -10.81 -6.01
N VAL A 113 -18.12 -12.11 -6.16
CA VAL A 113 -19.48 -12.58 -6.48
C VAL A 113 -20.44 -12.31 -5.31
N GLU A 114 -20.00 -12.51 -4.07
CA GLU A 114 -20.80 -12.24 -2.88
C GLU A 114 -21.16 -10.75 -2.75
N TYR A 115 -20.21 -9.85 -2.99
CA TYR A 115 -20.37 -8.42 -2.71
C TYR A 115 -20.68 -7.53 -3.92
N LYS A 116 -20.64 -8.04 -5.16
CA LYS A 116 -20.86 -7.21 -6.37
C LYS A 116 -22.19 -6.45 -6.41
N ASP A 117 -23.21 -6.95 -5.71
CA ASP A 117 -24.56 -6.38 -5.65
C ASP A 117 -24.92 -5.88 -4.23
N ALA A 118 -23.94 -5.78 -3.32
CA ALA A 118 -24.19 -5.49 -1.90
C ALA A 118 -24.71 -4.06 -1.63
N GLU A 119 -24.68 -3.17 -2.63
CA GLU A 119 -25.28 -1.83 -2.56
C GLU A 119 -25.96 -1.48 -3.90
N LYS A 120 -27.11 -2.08 -4.17
CA LYS A 120 -28.16 -1.44 -4.99
C LYS A 120 -29.26 -0.90 -4.09
#